data_AF-A0AA35J6K2-F1
#
_entry.id   AF-A0AA35J6K2-F1
#
_cell.length_a   1.000
_cell.length_b   1.000
_cell.length_c   1.000
_cell.angle_alpha   90.00
_cell.angle_beta   90.00
_cell.angle_gamma   90.00
#
_symmetry.space_group_name_H-M   'P 1'
#
loop_
_entity.id
_entity.type
_entity.pdbx_description
1 polymer ?
#
loop_
_entity_poly.entity_id
_entity_poly.type
_entity_poly.pdbx_seq_one_letter_code
_entity_poly.pdbx_strand_id
1 'polypeptide(L)'
;MENSKLLITLVLVFGGIFLRKFFQSNQHPSAQRLSATGVNTHGRPQGPTHGALRRAGRANAGHPVTAQMVETVQNLAPNLHPEQIRYSLENTGSVEETVERYLHGDEFSFPPGFEPSRAPMGANAAGNNNNGTGGGEFNDPRKKNMICAENLLDKFHVDPNEDMSQVSFKDLDIEERKKLLVWQARKNMETKLQNDKDLQSLLN
;
A
#
# COMPACT_ATOMS: atom_id res chain seq x y z
N MET A 1 -29.30 -39.60 -28.34
CA MET A 1 -29.89 -38.23 -28.32
C MET A 1 -30.41 -37.82 -26.93
N GLU A 2 -30.82 -38.76 -26.08
CA GLU A 2 -31.45 -38.50 -24.78
C GLU A 2 -30.49 -37.90 -23.74
N ASN A 3 -29.26 -38.43 -23.67
CA ASN A 3 -28.22 -37.94 -22.74
C ASN A 3 -27.80 -36.48 -23.03
N SER A 4 -27.81 -36.08 -24.31
CA SER A 4 -27.49 -34.71 -24.71
C SER A 4 -28.60 -33.72 -24.34
N LYS A 5 -29.87 -34.17 -24.37
CA LYS A 5 -31.01 -33.36 -23.93
C LYS A 5 -30.99 -33.15 -22.41
N LEU A 6 -30.58 -34.18 -21.65
CA LEU A 6 -30.45 -34.15 -20.20
C LEU A 6 -29.33 -33.20 -19.73
N LEU A 7 -28.19 -33.19 -20.42
CA LEU A 7 -27.06 -32.32 -20.06
C LEU A 7 -27.38 -30.83 -20.32
N ILE A 8 -28.03 -30.51 -21.45
CA ILE A 8 -28.43 -29.13 -21.77
C ILE A 8 -29.47 -28.60 -20.77
N THR A 9 -30.44 -29.43 -20.38
CA THR A 9 -31.43 -29.04 -19.36
C THR A 9 -30.78 -28.81 -18.00
N LEU A 10 -29.81 -29.64 -17.61
CA LEU A 10 -29.08 -29.48 -16.36
C LEU A 10 -28.28 -28.16 -16.33
N VAL A 11 -27.57 -27.82 -17.40
CA VAL A 11 -26.82 -26.55 -17.52
C VAL A 11 -27.76 -25.33 -17.46
N LEU A 12 -28.93 -25.38 -18.11
CA LEU A 12 -29.92 -24.30 -18.06
C LEU A 12 -30.49 -24.09 -16.65
N VAL A 13 -30.78 -25.18 -15.92
CA VAL A 13 -31.30 -25.13 -14.56
C VAL A 13 -30.26 -24.56 -13.60
N PHE A 14 -29.02 -25.08 -13.64
CA PHE A 14 -27.94 -24.56 -12.79
C PHE A 14 -27.56 -23.13 -13.15
N GLY A 15 -27.50 -22.78 -14.44
CA GLY A 15 -27.27 -21.42 -14.91
C GLY A 15 -28.35 -20.44 -14.43
N GLY A 16 -29.63 -20.82 -14.52
CA GLY A 16 -30.74 -20.00 -14.03
C GLY A 16 -30.70 -19.79 -12.51
N ILE A 17 -30.32 -20.81 -11.74
CA ILE A 17 -30.14 -20.70 -10.28
C ILE A 17 -28.96 -19.77 -9.96
N PHE A 18 -27.85 -19.87 -10.69
CA PHE A 18 -26.69 -19.00 -10.50
C PHE A 18 -27.00 -17.55 -10.83
N LEU A 19 -27.68 -17.26 -11.95
CA LEU A 19 -28.12 -15.90 -12.26
C LEU A 19 -29.08 -15.38 -11.18
N ARG A 20 -30.05 -16.19 -10.75
CA ARG A 20 -30.99 -15.79 -9.69
C ARG A 20 -30.28 -15.48 -8.37
N LYS A 21 -29.26 -16.25 -8.00
CA LYS A 21 -28.46 -15.99 -6.79
C LYS A 21 -27.52 -14.79 -6.94
N PHE A 22 -26.98 -14.57 -8.13
CA PHE A 22 -26.10 -13.43 -8.42
C PHE A 22 -26.86 -12.10 -8.37
N PHE A 23 -28.05 -12.02 -8.99
CA PHE A 23 -28.86 -10.79 -9.00
C PHE A 23 -29.62 -10.49 -7.68
N GLN A 24 -29.81 -11.48 -6.81
CA GLN A 24 -30.43 -11.28 -5.49
C GLN A 24 -29.45 -10.81 -4.40
N SER A 25 -28.14 -10.81 -4.67
CA SER A 25 -27.11 -10.49 -3.66
C SER A 25 -26.87 -8.99 -3.42
N ASN A 26 -27.51 -8.10 -4.20
CA ASN A 26 -27.26 -6.65 -4.14
C ASN A 26 -28.43 -5.80 -3.62
N GLN A 27 -29.44 -6.40 -2.99
CA GLN A 27 -30.53 -5.63 -2.36
C GLN A 27 -30.25 -5.47 -0.87
N HIS A 28 -29.44 -4.47 -0.53
CA HIS A 28 -29.23 -4.05 0.85
C HIS A 28 -30.49 -3.33 1.39
N PRO A 29 -31.00 -3.66 2.61
CA PRO A 29 -32.19 -3.04 3.19
C PRO A 29 -32.06 -1.54 3.48
N SER A 30 -30.87 -0.97 3.31
CA SER A 30 -30.60 0.47 3.43
C SER A 30 -31.14 1.29 2.26
N ALA A 31 -31.26 0.72 1.06
CA ALA A 31 -31.74 1.44 -0.13
C ALA A 31 -33.27 1.71 -0.11
N GLN A 32 -34.03 1.03 0.75
CA GLN A 32 -35.49 1.23 0.85
C GLN A 32 -35.89 2.47 1.67
N ARG A 33 -34.95 3.16 2.35
CA ARG A 33 -35.27 4.31 3.21
C ARG A 33 -35.11 5.68 2.55
N LEU A 34 -34.71 5.74 1.28
CA LEU A 34 -34.44 7.01 0.57
C LEU A 34 -35.67 7.59 -0.15
N SER A 35 -36.79 6.87 -0.25
CA SER A 35 -37.99 7.37 -0.93
C SER A 35 -38.95 8.17 -0.02
N ALA A 36 -38.57 8.44 1.24
CA ALA A 36 -39.46 9.05 2.22
C ALA A 36 -38.75 10.07 3.12
N THR A 37 -38.14 11.12 2.58
CA THR A 37 -37.90 12.36 3.33
C THR A 37 -37.90 13.55 2.37
N GLY A 38 -38.94 14.38 2.50
CA GLY A 38 -39.17 15.57 1.70
C GLY A 38 -38.15 16.68 1.96
N VAL A 39 -37.90 17.43 0.89
CA VAL A 39 -37.11 18.67 0.84
C VAL A 39 -37.77 19.75 1.70
N ASN A 40 -37.03 20.28 2.68
CA ASN A 40 -37.34 21.56 3.32
C ASN A 40 -36.21 22.55 3.05
N THR A 41 -36.50 23.51 2.18
CA THR A 41 -35.69 24.67 1.79
C THR A 41 -36.01 25.86 2.71
N HIS A 42 -35.06 26.33 3.51
CA HIS A 42 -35.07 27.61 4.25
C HIS A 42 -33.58 28.02 4.42
N GLY A 43 -33.07 29.22 4.21
CA GLY A 43 -33.51 30.55 3.78
C GLY A 43 -32.29 31.48 4.00
N ARG A 44 -31.95 32.35 3.03
CA ARG A 44 -30.77 33.25 3.09
C ARG A 44 -31.21 34.71 2.97
N PRO A 45 -30.78 35.63 3.86
CA PRO A 45 -30.91 37.07 3.62
C PRO A 45 -29.66 37.68 2.96
N GLN A 46 -29.93 38.78 2.25
CA GLN A 46 -29.06 39.56 1.37
C GLN A 46 -28.05 40.46 2.12
N GLY A 47 -26.92 40.78 1.47
CA GLY A 47 -25.98 41.83 1.84
C GLY A 47 -25.02 42.16 0.67
N PRO A 48 -24.45 43.38 0.60
CA PRO A 48 -24.52 44.22 -0.61
C PRO A 48 -23.33 44.15 -1.58
N THR A 49 -23.64 44.60 -2.80
CA THR A 49 -22.83 44.68 -4.01
C THR A 49 -21.65 45.65 -3.92
N HIS A 50 -20.43 45.16 -4.17
CA HIS A 50 -19.28 46.00 -4.54
C HIS A 50 -18.65 45.49 -5.85
N GLY A 51 -18.61 46.39 -6.84
CA GLY A 51 -17.62 46.48 -7.92
C GLY A 51 -17.20 45.19 -8.62
N ALA A 52 -17.99 44.74 -9.60
CA ALA A 52 -17.56 43.75 -10.58
C ALA A 52 -16.42 44.32 -11.45
N LEU A 53 -15.19 44.04 -11.04
CA LEU A 53 -14.00 44.19 -11.87
C LEU A 53 -14.12 43.27 -13.09
N ARG A 54 -13.76 43.85 -14.22
CA ARG A 54 -14.01 43.36 -15.56
C ARG A 54 -13.41 41.97 -15.79
N ARG A 55 -14.28 41.00 -16.08
CA ARG A 55 -14.11 39.79 -16.90
C ARG A 55 -12.66 39.50 -17.33
N ALA A 56 -11.84 39.07 -16.38
CA ALA A 56 -10.57 38.43 -16.67
C ALA A 56 -10.86 36.99 -17.11
N GLY A 57 -10.34 36.60 -18.28
CA GLY A 57 -10.45 35.24 -18.77
C GLY A 57 -9.98 34.26 -17.71
N ARG A 58 -10.83 33.26 -17.44
CA ARG A 58 -10.60 32.02 -16.67
C ARG A 58 -9.15 31.88 -16.17
N ALA A 59 -8.84 32.61 -15.11
CA ALA A 59 -7.57 32.43 -14.42
C ALA A 59 -7.71 31.09 -13.71
N ASN A 60 -7.09 30.05 -14.26
CA ASN A 60 -6.84 28.77 -13.58
C ASN A 60 -5.83 29.00 -12.44
N ALA A 61 -6.12 29.96 -11.56
CA ALA A 61 -5.49 30.08 -10.27
C ALA A 61 -6.28 29.15 -9.37
N GLY A 62 -5.69 28.02 -9.00
CA GLY A 62 -6.33 27.01 -8.15
C GLY A 62 -6.99 27.62 -6.93
N HIS A 63 -8.04 26.96 -6.44
CA HIS A 63 -8.74 27.39 -5.25
C HIS A 63 -7.77 27.42 -4.05
N PRO A 64 -7.83 28.45 -3.19
CA PRO A 64 -6.98 28.51 -2.01
C PRO A 64 -7.33 27.35 -1.06
N VAL A 65 -6.38 26.45 -0.84
CA VAL A 65 -6.56 25.29 0.04
C VAL A 65 -6.00 25.57 1.43
N THR A 66 -6.80 25.30 2.45
CA THR A 66 -6.37 25.38 3.86
C THR A 66 -5.88 24.01 4.36
N ALA A 67 -4.97 24.01 5.34
CA ALA A 67 -4.47 22.77 5.93
C ALA A 67 -5.59 21.89 6.54
N GLN A 68 -6.65 22.53 7.07
CA GLN A 68 -7.81 21.85 7.62
C GLN A 68 -8.62 21.07 6.58
N MET A 69 -8.70 21.59 5.35
CA MET A 69 -9.34 20.87 4.25
C MET A 69 -8.56 19.60 3.90
N VAL A 70 -7.23 19.67 3.84
CA VAL A 70 -6.36 18.52 3.57
C VAL A 70 -6.49 17.47 4.67
N GLU A 71 -6.45 17.88 5.94
CA GLU A 71 -6.58 16.98 7.09
C GLU A 71 -7.93 16.25 7.11
N THR A 72 -9.01 16.97 6.81
CA THR A 72 -10.36 16.37 6.76
C THR A 72 -10.45 15.27 5.71
N VAL A 73 -9.92 15.51 4.50
CA VAL A 73 -9.87 14.49 3.45
C VAL A 73 -8.92 13.35 3.83
N GLN A 74 -7.75 13.64 4.42
CA GLN A 74 -6.77 12.64 4.81
C GLN A 74 -7.32 11.64 5.85
N ASN A 75 -8.15 12.13 6.78
CA ASN A 75 -8.81 11.28 7.78
C ASN A 75 -9.81 10.29 7.15
N LEU A 76 -10.42 10.64 6.01
CA LEU A 76 -11.34 9.79 5.26
C LEU A 76 -10.62 8.91 4.22
N ALA A 77 -9.50 9.41 3.67
CA ALA A 77 -8.71 8.80 2.62
C ALA A 77 -7.24 8.62 3.08
N PRO A 78 -6.95 7.72 4.03
CA PRO A 78 -5.61 7.57 4.59
C PRO A 78 -4.58 7.06 3.57
N ASN A 79 -5.03 6.46 2.47
CA ASN A 79 -4.16 5.91 1.42
C ASN A 79 -3.68 6.98 0.43
N LEU A 80 -4.31 8.16 0.40
CA LEU A 80 -3.91 9.25 -0.48
C LEU A 80 -2.79 10.06 0.15
N HIS A 81 -1.85 10.53 -0.67
CA HIS A 81 -0.80 11.42 -0.22
C HIS A 81 -1.36 12.84 0.03
N PRO A 82 -0.91 13.56 1.08
CA PRO A 82 -1.37 14.92 1.37
C PRO A 82 -1.26 15.88 0.18
N GLU A 83 -0.20 15.75 -0.62
CA GLU A 83 0.01 16.60 -1.82
C GLU A 83 -0.96 16.27 -2.96
N GLN A 84 -1.40 15.01 -3.10
CA GLN A 84 -2.45 14.66 -4.07
C GLN A 84 -3.80 15.24 -3.63
N ILE A 85 -4.09 15.16 -2.34
CA ILE A 85 -5.29 15.75 -1.74
C ILE A 85 -5.28 17.26 -1.96
N ARG A 86 -4.15 17.92 -1.66
CA ARG A 86 -3.99 19.36 -1.85
C ARG A 86 -4.22 19.76 -3.30
N TYR A 87 -3.60 19.06 -4.24
CA TYR A 87 -3.79 19.33 -5.67
C TYR A 87 -5.24 19.11 -6.12
N SER A 88 -5.89 18.05 -5.64
CA SER A 88 -7.31 17.79 -5.94
C SER A 88 -8.21 18.89 -5.37
N LEU A 89 -7.96 19.35 -4.14
CA LEU A 89 -8.68 20.46 -3.51
C LEU A 89 -8.44 21.80 -4.22
N GLU A 90 -7.25 22.04 -4.77
CA GLU A 90 -6.96 23.23 -5.59
C GLU A 90 -7.77 23.21 -6.90
N ASN A 91 -8.10 22.02 -7.42
CA ASN A 91 -8.89 21.84 -8.64
C ASN A 91 -10.40 21.83 -8.40
N THR A 92 -10.88 21.19 -7.33
CA THR A 92 -12.31 21.06 -7.01
C THR A 92 -12.82 22.25 -6.19
N GLY A 93 -11.98 22.82 -5.33
CA GLY A 93 -12.33 23.90 -4.42
C GLY A 93 -13.20 23.49 -3.23
N SER A 94 -13.49 22.20 -3.04
CA SER A 94 -14.38 21.68 -2.00
C SER A 94 -13.89 20.33 -1.47
N VAL A 95 -14.01 20.16 -0.15
CA VAL A 95 -13.67 18.91 0.55
C VAL A 95 -14.64 17.81 0.14
N GLU A 96 -15.92 18.14 0.11
CA GLU A 96 -17.02 17.23 -0.19
C GLU A 96 -16.84 16.61 -1.57
N GLU A 97 -16.61 17.45 -2.59
CA GLU A 97 -16.38 17.01 -3.97
C GLU A 97 -15.13 16.12 -4.10
N THR A 98 -14.10 16.42 -3.32
CA THR A 98 -12.85 15.64 -3.31
C THR A 98 -13.04 14.28 -2.63
N VAL A 99 -13.86 14.21 -1.58
CA VAL A 99 -14.19 12.97 -0.88
C VAL A 99 -15.09 12.09 -1.74
N GLU A 100 -16.12 12.65 -2.37
CA GLU A 100 -17.01 11.91 -3.28
C GLU A 100 -16.19 11.26 -4.42
N ARG A 101 -15.28 12.03 -5.03
CA ARG A 101 -14.34 11.55 -6.05
C ARG A 101 -13.49 10.37 -5.58
N TYR A 102 -12.97 10.45 -4.36
CA TYR A 102 -12.25 9.34 -3.74
C TYR A 102 -13.14 8.11 -3.51
N LEU A 103 -14.37 8.28 -3.00
CA LEU A 103 -15.31 7.19 -2.76
C LEU A 103 -15.80 6.53 -4.07
N HIS A 104 -15.85 7.30 -5.16
CA HIS A 104 -16.11 6.78 -6.50
C HIS A 104 -14.92 6.01 -7.10
N GLY A 105 -13.73 6.12 -6.49
CA GLY A 105 -12.51 5.46 -6.96
C GLY A 105 -11.80 6.20 -8.09
N ASP A 106 -12.05 7.50 -8.23
CA ASP A 106 -11.37 8.33 -9.24
C ASP A 106 -9.88 8.49 -8.92
N GLU A 107 -9.07 8.74 -9.96
CA GLU A 107 -7.62 8.87 -9.84
C GLU A 107 -7.20 10.24 -9.30
N PHE A 108 -6.21 10.25 -8.39
CA PHE A 108 -5.63 11.45 -7.81
C PHE A 108 -4.21 11.68 -8.33
N SER A 109 -4.04 12.71 -9.16
CA SER A 109 -2.73 13.08 -9.70
C SER A 109 -1.90 13.88 -8.70
N PHE A 110 -0.58 13.80 -8.81
CA PHE A 110 0.34 14.69 -8.09
C PHE A 110 0.41 16.07 -8.75
N PRO A 111 0.71 17.13 -7.98
CA PRO A 111 0.90 18.46 -8.55
C PRO A 111 2.12 18.50 -9.49
N PRO A 112 2.11 19.37 -10.52
CA PRO A 112 3.22 19.48 -11.46
C PRO A 112 4.50 19.93 -10.74
N GLY A 113 5.60 19.21 -10.97
CA GLY A 113 6.89 19.46 -10.30
C GLY A 113 7.03 18.82 -8.91
N PHE A 114 6.02 18.07 -8.46
CA PHE A 114 6.15 17.22 -7.29
C PHE A 114 6.73 15.87 -7.70
N GLU A 115 8.01 15.67 -7.42
CA GLU A 115 8.57 14.33 -7.33
C GLU A 115 8.29 13.85 -5.90
N PRO A 116 7.45 12.81 -5.71
CA PRO A 116 7.38 12.17 -4.41
C PRO A 116 8.78 11.68 -4.10
N SER A 117 9.49 12.38 -3.20
CA SER A 117 10.60 11.79 -2.47
C SER A 117 10.02 10.51 -1.92
N ARG A 118 10.47 9.39 -2.49
CA ARG A 118 9.98 8.06 -2.19
C ARG A 118 10.33 7.79 -0.73
N ALA A 119 9.53 8.33 0.19
CA ALA A 119 9.46 7.85 1.53
C ALA A 119 9.19 6.35 1.37
N PRO A 120 9.96 5.47 2.03
CA PRO A 120 9.78 4.04 1.90
C PRO A 120 8.48 3.65 2.61
N MET A 121 7.34 3.94 1.97
CA MET A 121 6.09 3.24 2.20
C MET A 121 6.33 1.84 1.65
N GLY A 122 6.59 0.92 2.58
CA GLY A 122 6.81 -0.52 2.42
C GLY A 122 6.58 -1.08 1.02
N ALA A 123 7.57 -0.94 0.14
CA ALA A 123 7.71 -1.78 -1.03
C ALA A 123 8.33 -3.11 -0.55
N ASN A 124 7.51 -3.94 0.10
CA ASN A 124 7.79 -5.36 0.10
C ASN A 124 7.55 -5.84 -1.34
N ALA A 125 8.58 -6.46 -1.92
CA ALA A 125 8.65 -7.07 -3.26
C ALA A 125 9.12 -6.17 -4.42
N ALA A 126 10.42 -5.91 -4.46
CA ALA A 126 11.26 -6.20 -5.63
C ALA A 126 12.72 -6.02 -5.21
N GLY A 127 13.48 -7.12 -5.20
CA GLY A 127 14.83 -7.13 -4.70
C GLY A 127 15.80 -6.29 -5.52
N ASN A 128 16.81 -5.77 -4.84
CA ASN A 128 18.17 -5.88 -5.36
C ASN A 128 19.14 -5.91 -4.19
N ASN A 129 19.56 -7.12 -3.84
CA ASN A 129 20.81 -7.31 -3.11
C ASN A 129 21.91 -6.78 -4.03
N ASN A 130 22.71 -5.81 -3.55
CA ASN A 130 24.14 -5.81 -3.79
C ASN A 130 24.84 -4.82 -2.85
N ASN A 131 25.70 -5.43 -2.03
CA ASN A 131 26.89 -4.95 -1.35
C ASN A 131 27.22 -3.45 -1.39
N GLY A 132 27.27 -2.88 -0.17
CA GLY A 132 28.33 -2.01 0.35
C GLY A 132 29.25 -1.31 -0.65
N THR A 133 28.84 -0.12 -1.09
CA THR A 133 29.77 1.01 -1.27
C THR A 133 29.00 2.25 -0.86
N GLY A 134 29.08 2.57 0.43
CA GLY A 134 28.38 3.70 1.04
C GLY A 134 28.92 5.02 0.51
N GLY A 135 28.24 5.57 -0.48
CA GLY A 135 28.44 6.92 -0.99
C GLY A 135 27.09 7.51 -1.37
N GLY A 136 26.48 8.24 -0.42
CA GLY A 136 25.26 9.00 -0.67
C GLY A 136 24.22 8.86 0.45
N GLU A 137 24.07 9.91 1.25
CA GLU A 137 22.81 10.25 1.94
C GLU A 137 22.37 9.44 3.16
N PHE A 138 23.30 9.18 4.10
CA PHE A 138 22.91 8.93 5.51
C PHE A 138 23.93 9.49 6.52
N ASN A 139 24.35 10.74 6.34
CA ASN A 139 25.19 11.46 7.31
C ASN A 139 24.38 12.51 8.09
N ASP A 140 23.26 12.12 8.71
CA ASP A 140 22.71 12.93 9.82
C ASP A 140 23.54 12.58 11.07
N PRO A 141 24.31 13.51 11.67
CA PRO A 141 25.12 13.23 12.85
C PRO A 141 24.28 12.81 14.08
N ARG A 142 22.95 12.98 14.05
CA ARG A 142 22.02 12.45 15.05
C ARG A 142 21.64 10.99 14.80
N LYS A 143 21.81 10.48 13.58
CA LYS A 143 21.54 9.09 13.22
C LYS A 143 22.85 8.30 13.20
N LYS A 144 23.29 7.85 14.39
CA LYS A 144 24.41 6.92 14.49
C LYS A 144 23.95 5.54 14.05
N ASN A 145 24.43 5.05 12.91
CA ASN A 145 24.22 3.66 12.52
C ASN A 145 24.94 2.74 13.52
N MET A 146 24.17 2.05 14.36
CA MET A 146 24.68 1.04 15.30
C MET A 146 24.76 -0.36 14.69
N ILE A 147 24.47 -0.50 13.40
CA ILE A 147 24.52 -1.77 12.68
C ILE A 147 25.99 -2.08 12.38
N CYS A 148 26.60 -2.89 13.23
CA CYS A 148 27.93 -3.44 13.00
C CYS A 148 27.77 -4.85 12.42
N ALA A 149 28.60 -5.21 11.44
CA ALA A 149 28.70 -6.59 11.00
C ALA A 149 29.28 -7.42 12.14
N GLU A 150 28.45 -8.24 12.79
CA GLU A 150 28.87 -9.16 13.84
C GLU A 150 29.09 -10.56 13.26
N ASN A 151 30.04 -11.31 13.82
CA ASN A 151 30.17 -12.72 13.51
C ASN A 151 29.11 -13.52 14.26
N LEU A 152 28.13 -14.05 13.53
CA LEU A 152 27.04 -14.84 14.11
C LEU A 152 27.54 -16.14 14.74
N LEU A 153 28.64 -16.73 14.27
CA LEU A 153 29.20 -17.94 14.86
C LEU A 153 29.73 -17.64 16.27
N ASP A 154 30.46 -16.53 16.42
CA ASP A 154 31.00 -16.12 17.71
C ASP A 154 29.89 -15.70 18.67
N LYS A 155 28.89 -14.96 18.18
CA LYS A 155 27.75 -14.47 18.98
C LYS A 155 26.90 -15.59 19.56
N PHE A 156 26.63 -16.61 18.76
CA PHE A 156 25.81 -17.75 19.18
C PHE A 156 26.64 -18.94 19.67
N HIS A 157 27.97 -18.79 19.74
CA HIS A 157 28.90 -19.83 20.16
C HIS A 157 28.68 -21.15 19.39
N VAL A 158 28.61 -21.04 18.06
CA VAL A 158 28.46 -22.17 17.15
C VAL A 158 29.82 -22.59 16.64
N ASP A 159 30.24 -23.82 16.91
CA ASP A 159 31.48 -24.36 16.37
C ASP A 159 31.30 -24.73 14.88
N PRO A 160 32.15 -24.23 13.95
CA PRO A 160 32.10 -24.58 12.53
C PRO A 160 32.11 -26.09 12.23
N ASN A 161 32.74 -26.88 13.11
CA ASN A 161 32.93 -28.32 12.94
C ASN A 161 31.87 -29.17 13.65
N GLU A 162 30.94 -28.54 14.36
CA GLU A 162 29.84 -29.24 15.01
C GLU A 162 28.91 -29.87 13.97
N ASP A 163 28.33 -31.04 14.26
CA ASP A 163 27.31 -31.66 13.43
C ASP A 163 25.96 -31.61 14.14
N MET A 164 25.07 -30.76 13.66
CA MET A 164 23.70 -30.63 14.15
C MET A 164 22.67 -31.19 13.15
N SER A 165 23.08 -32.00 12.18
CA SER A 165 22.21 -32.50 11.10
C SER A 165 21.03 -33.35 11.58
N GLN A 166 21.21 -34.06 12.70
CA GLN A 166 20.19 -34.97 13.26
C GLN A 166 19.20 -34.28 14.20
N VAL A 167 19.41 -32.99 14.49
CA VAL A 167 18.64 -32.26 15.49
C VAL A 167 17.42 -31.60 14.86
N SER A 168 16.25 -31.92 15.37
CA SER A 168 14.97 -31.38 14.89
C SER A 168 14.62 -30.08 15.61
N PHE A 169 14.21 -29.07 14.85
CA PHE A 169 13.88 -27.74 15.36
C PHE A 169 12.78 -27.73 16.44
N LYS A 170 11.87 -28.72 16.41
CA LYS A 170 10.72 -28.78 17.33
C LYS A 170 11.11 -29.16 18.75
N ASP A 171 12.20 -29.91 18.88
CA ASP A 171 12.61 -30.55 20.13
C ASP A 171 13.59 -29.67 20.92
N LEU A 172 14.03 -28.56 20.33
CA LEU A 172 15.01 -27.64 20.88
C LEU A 172 14.39 -26.44 21.59
N ASP A 173 15.14 -25.89 22.53
CA ASP A 173 14.85 -24.59 23.14
C ASP A 173 15.12 -23.42 22.17
N ILE A 174 14.78 -22.19 22.57
CA ILE A 174 14.91 -21.02 21.70
C ILE A 174 16.38 -20.68 21.39
N GLU A 175 17.29 -20.93 22.32
CA GLU A 175 18.72 -20.63 22.20
C GLU A 175 19.40 -21.63 21.25
N GLU A 176 19.11 -22.91 21.41
CA GLU A 176 19.53 -24.00 20.55
C GLU A 176 18.93 -23.89 19.15
N ARG A 177 17.68 -23.43 19.01
CA ARG A 177 17.08 -23.13 17.70
C ARG A 177 17.85 -22.03 16.96
N LYS A 178 18.28 -20.97 17.68
CA LYS A 178 19.10 -19.91 17.08
C LYS A 178 20.46 -20.47 16.63
N LYS A 179 21.11 -21.29 17.47
CA LYS A 179 22.36 -21.97 17.11
C LYS A 179 22.21 -22.86 15.87
N LEU A 180 21.17 -23.70 15.86
CA LEU A 180 20.85 -24.58 14.72
C LEU A 180 20.61 -23.76 13.45
N LEU A 181 19.89 -22.65 13.54
CA LEU A 181 19.61 -21.78 12.38
C LEU A 181 20.91 -21.17 11.81
N VAL A 182 21.80 -20.69 12.68
CA VAL A 182 23.10 -20.14 12.27
C VAL A 182 23.98 -21.22 11.64
N TRP A 183 24.01 -22.41 12.24
CA TRP A 183 24.74 -23.56 11.70
C TRP A 183 24.22 -23.98 10.31
N GLN A 184 22.89 -24.12 10.16
CA GLN A 184 22.26 -24.46 8.89
C GLN A 184 22.53 -23.40 7.83
N ALA A 185 22.42 -22.11 8.17
CA ALA A 185 22.76 -21.02 7.27
C ALA A 185 24.21 -21.11 6.80
N ARG A 186 25.15 -21.43 7.70
CA ARG A 186 26.57 -21.63 7.37
C ARG A 186 26.76 -22.79 6.38
N LYS A 187 26.22 -23.98 6.66
CA LYS A 187 26.36 -25.15 5.77
C LYS A 187 25.71 -24.93 4.39
N ASN A 188 24.57 -24.26 4.37
CA ASN A 188 23.90 -23.87 3.12
C ASN A 188 24.76 -22.88 2.32
N MET A 189 25.38 -21.91 2.99
CA MET A 189 26.28 -20.95 2.34
C MET A 189 27.58 -21.60 1.86
N GLU A 190 28.15 -22.56 2.60
CA GLU A 190 29.32 -23.34 2.14
C GLU A 190 29.00 -24.10 0.85
N THR A 191 27.84 -24.77 0.80
CA THR A 191 27.38 -25.48 -0.40
C THR A 191 27.14 -24.52 -1.57
N LYS A 192 26.53 -23.36 -1.32
CA LYS A 192 26.31 -22.35 -2.36
C LYS A 192 27.63 -21.79 -2.88
N LEU A 193 28.58 -21.50 -1.98
CA LEU A 193 29.88 -20.95 -2.33
C LEU A 193 30.67 -21.89 -3.25
N GLN A 194 30.52 -23.20 -3.13
CA GLN A 194 31.18 -24.15 -4.04
C GLN A 194 30.66 -24.06 -5.49
N ASN A 195 29.39 -23.70 -5.66
CA ASN A 195 28.70 -23.71 -6.95
C ASN A 195 28.60 -22.32 -7.61
N ASP A 196 28.62 -21.26 -6.81
CA ASP A 196 28.35 -19.89 -7.23
C ASP A 196 29.65 -19.07 -7.33
N LYS A 197 30.07 -18.74 -8.56
CA LYS A 197 31.26 -17.93 -8.84
C LYS A 197 31.09 -16.47 -8.46
N ASP A 198 29.88 -15.94 -8.57
CA ASP A 198 29.60 -14.55 -8.21
C ASP A 198 29.78 -14.41 -6.70
N LEU A 199 29.27 -15.37 -5.93
CA LEU A 199 29.45 -15.40 -4.48
C LEU A 199 30.91 -15.58 -4.06
N GLN A 200 31.69 -16.41 -4.78
CA GLN A 200 33.14 -16.53 -4.56
C GLN A 200 33.87 -15.21 -4.81
N SER A 201 33.44 -14.44 -5.83
CA SER A 201 34.07 -13.16 -6.16
C SER A 201 33.92 -12.10 -5.05
N LEU A 202 32.90 -12.22 -4.20
CA LEU A 202 32.68 -11.29 -3.08
C LEU A 202 33.62 -11.50 -1.89
N LEU A 203 34.41 -12.59 -1.89
CA LEU A 203 35.36 -12.92 -0.83
C LEU A 203 36.81 -12.51 -1.16
N ASN A 204 37.08 -12.05 -2.39
CA ASN A 204 38.40 -11.65 -2.89
C ASN A 204 38.56 -10.13 -2.99
#